data_AF-A0A4Y9TAG0-F1
#
_entry.id   AF-A0A4Y9TAG0-F1
#
_cell.length_a   1.000
_cell.length_b   1.000
_cell.length_c   1.000
_cell.angle_alpha   90.00
_cell.angle_beta   90.00
_cell.angle_gamma   90.00
#
_symmetry.space_group_name_H-M   'P 1'
#
loop_
_entity.id
_entity.type
_entity.pdbx_description
1 polymer ?
#
loop_
_entity_poly.entity_id
_entity_poly.type
_entity_poly.pdbx_seq_one_letter_code
_entity_poly.pdbx_strand_id
1 'polypeptide(L)'
;MSTWFSNIQLGFDMATSLTIVGAAITWTVRQKKQAEAEKIRGINQYARSTGLQKVQDVLFEIEDKYSILVSKTQAFEKSIDLRVLWSNDVLDFTRLNKAIRDDSNFLAASVERLQDIREELGQFYELIQVRRYSLIPLLDAIKEGDKYIGVFKRNIDEVGEAYNEMGSGNVSLLKELHAMITLLNNEYGDELIDVSDEFAAVIFNKIATNEKILNAIKSIIFDESYFYWVQEFVPAGKEKDFLEKVVRPKEIEDMDLCYKVTYNFIVCLIEKNHELLSQVLTTASSSVMQARIECKDILIALSAISHKLVMDNNHETLEQVIGKYDAEQYFGRDITIR
;
A
#
# COMPACT_ATOMS: atom_id res chain seq x y z
N MET A 1 34.50 -4.37 92.14
CA MET A 1 33.72 -3.58 91.16
C MET A 1 34.48 -3.49 89.83
N SER A 2 34.86 -4.62 89.21
CA SER A 2 35.73 -4.62 88.01
C SER A 2 35.36 -5.63 86.93
N THR A 3 34.30 -6.42 87.10
CA THR A 3 33.87 -7.44 86.11
C THR A 3 32.63 -7.03 85.31
N TRP A 4 32.00 -5.90 85.62
CA TRP A 4 30.80 -5.43 84.93
C TRP A 4 31.12 -4.51 83.73
N PHE A 5 32.18 -3.69 83.84
CA PHE A 5 32.59 -2.78 82.76
C PHE A 5 33.28 -3.48 81.57
N SER A 6 34.00 -4.58 81.78
CA SER A 6 34.66 -5.31 80.67
C SER A 6 33.67 -6.04 79.75
N ASN A 7 32.56 -6.55 80.30
CA ASN A 7 31.53 -7.26 79.53
C ASN A 7 30.65 -6.30 78.71
N ILE A 8 30.45 -5.07 79.17
CA ILE A 8 29.72 -4.02 78.42
C ILE A 8 30.59 -3.48 77.28
N GLN A 9 31.89 -3.32 77.50
CA GLN A 9 32.84 -2.82 76.49
C GLN A 9 33.13 -3.86 75.40
N LEU A 10 33.22 -5.15 75.74
CA LEU A 10 33.28 -6.27 74.77
C LEU A 10 31.99 -6.39 73.93
N GLY A 11 30.82 -6.15 74.54
CA GLY A 11 29.53 -6.16 73.83
C GLY A 11 29.36 -5.01 72.85
N PHE A 12 29.86 -3.82 73.17
CA PHE A 12 29.83 -2.65 72.28
C PHE A 12 30.79 -2.80 71.11
N ASP A 13 32.01 -3.29 71.36
CA ASP A 13 33.04 -3.48 70.32
C ASP A 13 32.69 -4.63 69.35
N MET A 14 32.05 -5.69 69.84
CA MET A 14 31.48 -6.76 68.99
C MET A 14 30.27 -6.31 68.18
N ALA A 15 29.38 -5.49 68.75
CA ALA A 15 28.21 -4.98 68.02
C ALA A 15 28.61 -3.98 66.92
N THR A 16 29.58 -3.09 67.20
CA THR A 16 30.10 -2.15 66.20
C THR A 16 30.88 -2.87 65.10
N SER A 17 31.71 -3.88 65.44
CA SER A 17 32.41 -4.69 64.44
C SER A 17 31.46 -5.54 63.58
N LEU A 18 30.42 -6.14 64.16
CA LEU A 18 29.34 -6.81 63.40
C LEU A 18 28.58 -5.83 62.50
N THR A 19 28.38 -4.59 62.93
CA THR A 19 27.74 -3.55 62.12
C THR A 19 28.62 -3.13 60.95
N ILE A 20 29.94 -2.99 61.16
CA ILE A 20 30.91 -2.68 60.09
C ILE A 20 30.95 -3.81 59.06
N VAL A 21 31.01 -5.08 59.50
CA VAL A 21 31.01 -6.24 58.61
C VAL A 21 29.66 -6.36 57.87
N GLY A 22 28.53 -6.17 58.56
CA GLY A 22 27.20 -6.17 57.94
C GLY A 22 27.01 -5.05 56.92
N ALA A 23 27.53 -3.85 57.21
CA ALA A 23 27.52 -2.71 56.28
C ALA A 23 28.41 -2.97 55.06
N ALA A 24 29.59 -3.56 55.26
CA ALA A 24 30.50 -3.93 54.17
C ALA A 24 29.87 -4.98 53.23
N ILE A 25 29.26 -6.04 53.78
CA ILE A 25 28.57 -7.08 52.99
C ILE A 25 27.39 -6.47 52.21
N THR A 26 26.57 -5.65 52.87
CA THR A 26 25.41 -4.99 52.24
C THR A 26 25.84 -4.05 51.12
N TRP A 27 26.94 -3.30 51.32
CA TRP A 27 27.51 -2.43 50.30
C TRP A 27 28.05 -3.21 49.12
N THR A 28 28.79 -4.31 49.33
CA THR A 28 29.28 -5.17 48.24
C THR A 28 28.13 -5.82 47.45
N VAL A 29 27.07 -6.28 48.11
CA VAL A 29 25.88 -6.83 47.43
C VAL A 29 25.15 -5.74 46.63
N ARG A 30 25.01 -4.53 47.18
CA ARG A 30 24.42 -3.40 46.46
C ARG A 30 25.28 -2.97 45.28
N GLN A 31 26.61 -2.89 45.43
CA GLN A 31 27.54 -2.61 44.34
C GLN A 31 27.46 -3.66 43.25
N LYS A 32 27.42 -4.96 43.59
CA LYS A 32 27.31 -6.02 42.60
C LYS A 32 25.99 -5.96 41.84
N LYS A 33 24.86 -5.72 42.54
CA LYS A 33 23.55 -5.49 41.91
C LYS A 33 23.53 -4.24 41.03
N GLN A 34 24.17 -3.15 41.46
CA GLN A 34 24.30 -1.92 40.68
C GLN A 34 25.17 -2.13 39.45
N ALA A 35 26.30 -2.83 39.56
CA ALA A 35 27.19 -3.15 38.45
C ALA A 35 26.54 -4.11 37.44
N GLU A 36 25.77 -5.11 37.91
CA GLU A 36 24.97 -5.98 37.04
C GLU A 36 23.86 -5.18 36.33
N ALA A 37 23.16 -4.30 37.05
CA ALA A 37 22.16 -3.42 36.45
C ALA A 37 22.76 -2.42 35.45
N GLU A 38 23.95 -1.87 35.72
CA GLU A 38 24.70 -1.00 34.80
C GLU A 38 25.21 -1.76 33.58
N LYS A 39 25.65 -3.02 33.74
CA LYS A 39 26.04 -3.88 32.63
C LYS A 39 24.84 -4.20 31.73
N ILE A 40 23.70 -4.58 32.32
CA ILE A 40 22.45 -4.81 31.58
C ILE A 40 21.99 -3.53 30.90
N ARG A 41 22.07 -2.38 31.58
CA ARG A 41 21.75 -1.06 31.02
C ARG A 41 22.67 -0.69 29.86
N GLY A 42 23.97 -0.98 29.97
CA GLY A 42 24.96 -0.77 28.91
C GLY A 42 24.75 -1.67 27.69
N ILE A 43 24.41 -2.95 27.91
CA ILE A 43 24.05 -3.89 26.83
C ILE A 43 22.77 -3.42 26.13
N ASN A 44 21.75 -3.01 26.88
CA ASN A 44 20.51 -2.47 26.32
C ASN A 44 20.74 -1.16 25.55
N GLN A 45 21.61 -0.29 26.03
CA GLN A 45 21.99 0.95 25.33
C GLN A 45 22.77 0.65 24.03
N TYR A 46 23.68 -0.33 24.05
CA TYR A 46 24.42 -0.75 22.87
C TYR A 46 23.50 -1.39 21.83
N ALA A 47 22.67 -2.36 22.24
CA ALA A 47 21.69 -3.01 21.36
C ALA A 47 20.73 -1.99 20.73
N ARG A 48 20.29 -0.98 21.51
CA ARG A 48 19.46 0.12 21.02
C ARG A 48 20.19 1.03 20.05
N SER A 49 21.46 1.38 20.32
CA SER A 49 22.26 2.20 19.41
C SER A 49 22.49 1.48 18.07
N THR A 50 22.79 0.17 18.11
CA THR A 50 22.91 -0.64 16.90
C THR A 50 21.57 -0.79 16.18
N GLY A 51 20.47 -0.98 16.92
CA GLY A 51 19.12 -1.02 16.39
C GLY A 51 18.73 0.30 15.69
N LEU A 52 19.03 1.44 16.31
CA LEU A 52 18.80 2.76 15.73
C LEU A 52 19.58 2.95 14.43
N GLN A 53 20.88 2.66 14.43
CA GLN A 53 21.69 2.77 13.21
C GLN A 53 21.11 1.92 12.09
N LYS A 54 20.74 0.67 12.38
CA LYS A 54 20.19 -0.22 11.36
C LYS A 54 18.82 0.23 10.84
N VAL A 55 17.95 0.73 11.73
CA VAL A 55 16.65 1.30 11.33
C VAL A 55 16.87 2.53 10.45
N GLN A 56 17.81 3.42 10.78
CA GLN A 56 18.15 4.59 9.98
C GLN A 56 18.74 4.21 8.61
N ASP A 57 19.66 3.24 8.57
CA ASP A 57 20.23 2.75 7.30
C ASP A 57 19.13 2.22 6.38
N VAL A 58 18.20 1.43 6.93
CA VAL A 58 17.06 0.90 6.16
C VAL A 58 16.10 2.01 5.74
N LEU A 59 15.84 2.99 6.62
CA LEU A 59 15.02 4.16 6.29
C LEU A 59 15.61 4.90 5.08
N PHE A 60 16.91 5.20 5.07
CA PHE A 60 17.56 5.88 3.95
C PHE A 60 17.46 5.10 2.63
N GLU A 61 17.66 3.78 2.66
CA GLU A 61 17.51 2.94 1.46
C GLU A 61 16.07 2.97 0.90
N ILE A 62 15.07 2.97 1.78
CA ILE A 62 13.65 3.01 1.41
C ILE A 62 13.27 4.40 0.92
N GLU A 63 13.81 5.48 1.52
CA GLU A 63 13.60 6.86 1.07
C GLU A 63 14.08 7.07 -0.37
N ASP A 64 15.25 6.53 -0.72
CA ASP A 64 15.79 6.59 -2.09
C ASP A 64 14.85 5.91 -3.08
N LYS A 65 14.36 4.70 -2.75
CA LYS A 65 13.40 3.98 -3.60
C LYS A 65 12.06 4.68 -3.68
N TYR A 66 11.58 5.23 -2.57
CA TYR A 66 10.35 6.00 -2.52
C TYR A 66 10.42 7.25 -3.40
N SER A 67 11.53 7.98 -3.39
CA SER A 67 11.74 9.17 -4.22
C SER A 67 11.61 8.87 -5.72
N ILE A 68 12.17 7.74 -6.17
CA ILE A 68 12.03 7.27 -7.56
C ILE A 68 10.56 6.95 -7.86
N LEU A 69 9.88 6.23 -6.97
CA LEU A 69 8.47 5.90 -7.11
C LEU A 69 7.60 7.15 -7.19
N VAL A 70 7.81 8.16 -6.32
CA VAL A 70 7.10 9.43 -6.34
C VAL A 70 7.22 10.11 -7.70
N SER A 71 8.42 10.20 -8.26
CA SER A 71 8.67 10.82 -9.56
C SER A 71 7.89 10.13 -10.68
N LYS A 72 7.93 8.79 -10.73
CA LYS A 72 7.24 7.97 -11.73
C LYS A 72 5.72 8.06 -11.62
N THR A 73 5.20 7.92 -10.40
CA THR A 73 3.76 7.98 -10.11
C THR A 73 3.17 9.34 -10.43
N GLN A 74 3.81 10.45 -10.00
CA GLN A 74 3.33 11.80 -10.32
C GLN A 74 3.33 12.10 -11.82
N ALA A 75 4.30 11.57 -12.58
CA ALA A 75 4.33 11.75 -14.04
C ALA A 75 3.13 11.07 -14.71
N PHE A 76 2.74 9.89 -14.23
CA PHE A 76 1.55 9.18 -14.70
C PHE A 76 0.26 9.89 -14.27
N GLU A 77 0.10 10.19 -12.99
CA GLU A 77 -1.09 10.85 -12.43
C GLU A 77 -1.35 12.21 -13.09
N LYS A 78 -0.33 13.08 -13.22
CA LYS A 78 -0.48 14.38 -13.91
C LYS A 78 -0.90 14.22 -15.38
N SER A 79 -0.54 13.12 -16.02
CA SER A 79 -0.98 12.85 -17.39
C SER A 79 -2.48 12.55 -17.49
N ILE A 80 -3.12 12.15 -16.40
CA ILE A 80 -4.53 11.78 -16.33
C ILE A 80 -5.32 12.86 -15.59
N ASP A 81 -4.98 13.14 -14.33
CA ASP A 81 -5.78 13.91 -13.38
C ASP A 81 -5.96 15.38 -13.80
N LEU A 82 -4.96 15.99 -14.46
CA LEU A 82 -5.09 17.35 -15.01
C LEU A 82 -6.12 17.46 -16.15
N ARG A 83 -6.52 16.31 -16.71
CA ARG A 83 -7.47 16.18 -17.81
C ARG A 83 -8.83 15.65 -17.36
N VAL A 84 -9.01 15.35 -16.08
CA VAL A 84 -10.28 14.92 -15.50
C VAL A 84 -10.80 16.04 -14.60
N LEU A 85 -12.00 16.53 -14.87
CA LEU A 85 -12.63 17.58 -14.07
C LEU A 85 -13.87 17.05 -13.38
N TRP A 86 -14.20 17.63 -12.22
CA TRP A 86 -15.49 17.43 -11.59
C TRP A 86 -16.48 18.46 -12.13
N SER A 87 -17.60 18.01 -12.69
CA SER A 87 -18.68 18.85 -13.18
C SER A 87 -20.02 18.25 -12.78
N ASN A 88 -20.81 18.98 -11.98
CA ASN A 88 -22.13 18.53 -11.50
C ASN A 88 -22.14 17.13 -10.87
N ASP A 89 -21.18 16.86 -9.96
CA ASP A 89 -21.00 15.57 -9.28
C ASP A 89 -20.70 14.38 -10.20
N VAL A 90 -20.30 14.64 -11.46
CA VAL A 90 -19.87 13.63 -12.43
C VAL A 90 -18.46 13.94 -12.91
N LEU A 91 -17.67 12.90 -13.16
CA LEU A 91 -16.36 13.02 -13.79
C LEU A 91 -16.51 13.40 -15.26
N ASP A 92 -15.95 14.54 -15.65
CA ASP A 92 -15.86 14.99 -17.03
C ASP A 92 -14.55 14.48 -17.65
N PHE A 93 -14.68 13.51 -18.56
CA PHE A 93 -13.57 12.91 -19.29
C PHE A 93 -13.28 13.60 -20.63
N THR A 94 -13.93 14.71 -20.97
CA THR A 94 -13.83 15.33 -22.31
C THR A 94 -12.38 15.60 -22.73
N ARG A 95 -11.54 16.12 -21.82
CA ARG A 95 -10.13 16.43 -22.15
C ARG A 95 -9.26 15.18 -22.24
N LEU A 96 -9.53 14.17 -21.41
CA LEU A 96 -8.80 12.90 -21.45
C LEU A 96 -9.17 12.10 -22.70
N ASN A 97 -10.47 12.01 -23.03
CA ASN A 97 -10.97 11.42 -24.26
C ASN A 97 -10.33 12.07 -25.49
N LYS A 98 -10.21 13.41 -25.49
CA LYS A 98 -9.52 14.13 -26.56
C LYS A 98 -8.04 13.75 -26.67
N ALA A 99 -7.33 13.62 -25.54
CA ALA A 99 -5.93 13.20 -25.55
C ALA A 99 -5.75 11.77 -26.09
N ILE A 100 -6.61 10.85 -25.68
CA ILE A 100 -6.61 9.46 -26.17
C ILE A 100 -6.86 9.40 -27.68
N ARG A 101 -7.79 10.22 -28.18
CA ARG A 101 -8.14 10.25 -29.61
C ARG A 101 -7.08 10.92 -30.47
N ASP A 102 -6.58 12.07 -30.02
CA ASP A 102 -5.73 12.94 -30.84
C ASP A 102 -4.24 12.54 -30.78
N ASP A 103 -3.79 11.82 -29.74
CA ASP A 103 -2.42 11.32 -29.59
C ASP A 103 -2.38 9.78 -29.62
N SER A 104 -1.99 9.23 -30.76
CA SER A 104 -1.92 7.78 -31.00
C SER A 104 -0.95 7.04 -30.07
N ASN A 105 0.00 7.73 -29.44
CA ASN A 105 0.96 7.14 -28.53
C ASN A 105 0.55 7.27 -27.05
N PHE A 106 -0.52 8.02 -26.75
CA PHE A 106 -0.92 8.31 -25.37
C PHE A 106 -1.17 7.05 -24.54
N LEU A 107 -1.93 6.10 -25.09
CA LEU A 107 -2.25 4.84 -24.40
C LEU A 107 -1.02 3.95 -24.25
N ALA A 108 -0.21 3.81 -25.31
CA ALA A 108 1.02 3.03 -25.26
C ALA A 108 1.99 3.56 -24.19
N ALA A 109 2.17 4.88 -24.13
CA ALA A 109 2.98 5.53 -23.11
C ALA A 109 2.38 5.41 -21.71
N SER A 110 1.05 5.41 -21.57
CA SER A 110 0.37 5.23 -20.29
C SER A 110 0.55 3.81 -19.76
N VAL A 111 0.45 2.81 -20.63
CA VAL A 111 0.73 1.41 -20.32
C VAL A 111 2.19 1.21 -19.91
N GLU A 112 3.14 1.75 -20.66
CA GLU A 112 4.57 1.68 -20.34
C GLU A 112 4.87 2.31 -18.97
N ARG A 113 4.32 3.50 -18.69
CA ARG A 113 4.46 4.15 -17.37
C ARG A 113 3.89 3.31 -16.23
N LEU A 114 2.74 2.66 -16.41
CA LEU A 114 2.19 1.77 -15.39
C LEU A 114 3.06 0.53 -15.16
N GLN A 115 3.67 -0.01 -16.21
CA GLN A 115 4.62 -1.13 -16.09
C GLN A 115 5.87 -0.70 -15.32
N ASP A 116 6.46 0.45 -15.67
CA ASP A 116 7.58 1.05 -14.94
C ASP A 116 7.25 1.23 -13.44
N ILE A 117 6.07 1.80 -13.12
CA ILE A 117 5.66 2.00 -11.72
C ILE A 117 5.52 0.65 -11.01
N ARG A 118 4.92 -0.35 -11.65
CA ARG A 118 4.78 -1.70 -11.10
C ARG A 118 6.16 -2.31 -10.80
N GLU A 119 7.14 -2.14 -11.70
CA GLU A 119 8.49 -2.65 -11.48
C GLU A 119 9.17 -1.96 -10.29
N GLU A 120 9.07 -0.64 -10.19
CA GLU A 120 9.62 0.11 -9.05
C GLU A 120 8.92 -0.24 -7.73
N LEU A 121 7.60 -0.42 -7.74
CA LEU A 121 6.84 -0.89 -6.58
C LEU A 121 7.28 -2.31 -6.17
N GLY A 122 7.52 -3.19 -7.15
CA GLY A 122 8.08 -4.53 -6.92
C GLY A 122 9.46 -4.47 -6.27
N GLN A 123 10.35 -3.62 -6.76
CA GLN A 123 11.68 -3.42 -6.15
C GLN A 123 11.59 -2.87 -4.72
N PHE A 124 10.67 -1.92 -4.48
CA PHE A 124 10.40 -1.39 -3.15
C PHE A 124 9.91 -2.48 -2.20
N TYR A 125 8.96 -3.29 -2.65
CA TYR A 125 8.41 -4.42 -1.90
C TYR A 125 9.46 -5.50 -1.60
N GLU A 126 10.29 -5.87 -2.58
CA GLU A 126 11.39 -6.83 -2.37
C GLU A 126 12.41 -6.31 -1.35
N LEU A 127 12.77 -5.03 -1.45
CA LEU A 127 13.69 -4.41 -0.50
C LEU A 127 13.16 -4.53 0.93
N ILE A 128 11.90 -4.17 1.18
CA ILE A 128 11.33 -4.25 2.53
C ILE A 128 11.22 -5.70 3.03
N GLN A 129 10.86 -6.62 2.14
CA GLN A 129 10.80 -8.05 2.45
C GLN A 129 12.17 -8.62 2.83
N VAL A 130 13.24 -8.17 2.19
CA VAL A 130 14.61 -8.55 2.58
C VAL A 130 14.99 -7.93 3.92
N ARG A 131 14.68 -6.65 4.13
CA ARG A 131 15.04 -5.94 5.37
C ARG A 131 14.33 -6.46 6.61
N ARG A 132 13.17 -7.10 6.47
CA ARG A 132 12.44 -7.76 7.57
C ARG A 132 13.32 -8.74 8.38
N TYR A 133 14.20 -9.49 7.71
CA TYR A 133 15.07 -10.47 8.37
C TYR A 133 16.15 -9.83 9.25
N SER A 134 16.47 -8.56 8.99
CA SER A 134 17.40 -7.78 9.81
C SER A 134 16.67 -6.91 10.84
N LEU A 135 15.50 -6.37 10.50
CA LEU A 135 14.75 -5.46 11.36
C LEU A 135 13.98 -6.20 12.46
N ILE A 136 13.29 -7.30 12.14
CA ILE A 136 12.46 -8.01 13.12
C ILE A 136 13.26 -8.46 14.35
N PRO A 137 14.44 -9.12 14.22
CA PRO A 137 15.23 -9.53 15.39
C PRO A 137 15.70 -8.35 16.25
N LEU A 138 15.94 -7.19 15.63
CA LEU A 138 16.32 -5.98 16.35
C LEU A 138 15.15 -5.41 17.13
N LEU A 139 13.98 -5.31 16.49
CA LEU A 139 12.75 -4.84 17.13
C LEU A 139 12.32 -5.74 18.28
N ASP A 140 12.44 -7.06 18.12
CA ASP A 140 12.14 -8.07 19.14
C ASP A 140 13.00 -7.89 20.41
N ALA A 141 14.25 -7.43 20.26
CA ALA A 141 15.15 -7.19 21.37
C ALA A 141 14.81 -5.91 22.19
N ILE A 142 13.83 -5.11 21.77
CA ILE A 142 13.46 -3.85 22.40
C ILE A 142 12.14 -4.02 23.17
N LYS A 143 11.98 -3.24 24.26
CA LYS A 143 10.73 -3.19 25.03
C LYS A 143 9.57 -2.73 24.13
N GLU A 144 8.48 -3.49 24.11
CA GLU A 144 7.34 -3.32 23.19
C GLU A 144 7.63 -3.70 21.72
N GLY A 145 8.67 -4.50 21.48
CA GLY A 145 9.07 -5.07 20.18
C GLY A 145 7.92 -5.60 19.33
N ASP A 146 7.05 -6.40 19.92
CA ASP A 146 5.91 -7.03 19.25
C ASP A 146 4.98 -6.02 18.54
N LYS A 147 4.78 -4.84 19.13
CA LYS A 147 3.94 -3.79 18.51
C LYS A 147 4.61 -3.20 17.28
N TYR A 148 5.91 -2.90 17.35
CA TYR A 148 6.68 -2.41 16.22
C TYR A 148 6.69 -3.43 15.07
N ILE A 149 6.87 -4.71 15.40
CA ILE A 149 6.82 -5.82 14.44
C ILE A 149 5.43 -5.94 13.81
N GLY A 150 4.37 -5.80 14.60
CA GLY A 150 2.99 -5.84 14.13
C GLY A 150 2.69 -4.77 13.07
N VAL A 151 3.02 -3.50 13.39
CA VAL A 151 2.85 -2.38 12.43
C VAL A 151 3.69 -2.62 11.17
N PHE A 152 4.95 -3.03 11.34
CA PHE A 152 5.86 -3.24 10.22
C PHE A 152 5.37 -4.36 9.27
N LYS A 153 4.90 -5.49 9.81
CA LYS A 153 4.34 -6.59 9.00
C LYS A 153 3.09 -6.17 8.25
N ARG A 154 2.16 -5.50 8.94
CA ARG A 154 0.93 -5.01 8.32
C ARG A 154 1.23 -4.08 7.14
N ASN A 155 2.13 -3.11 7.30
CA ASN A 155 2.46 -2.20 6.21
C ASN A 155 3.18 -2.93 5.04
N ILE A 156 3.95 -3.99 5.31
CA ILE A 156 4.51 -4.85 4.26
C ILE A 156 3.40 -5.57 3.48
N ASP A 157 2.41 -6.11 4.18
CA ASP A 157 1.29 -6.82 3.58
C ASP A 157 0.44 -5.85 2.72
N GLU A 158 0.14 -4.64 3.23
CA GLU A 158 -0.56 -3.56 2.53
C GLU A 158 0.16 -3.15 1.22
N VAL A 159 1.50 -3.02 1.22
CA VAL A 159 2.28 -2.78 -0.01
C VAL A 159 2.23 -3.97 -0.98
N GLY A 160 2.23 -5.20 -0.45
CA GLY A 160 2.12 -6.42 -1.26
C GLY A 160 0.77 -6.54 -1.97
N GLU A 161 -0.32 -6.18 -1.28
CA GLU A 161 -1.66 -6.09 -1.86
C GLU A 161 -1.70 -5.04 -2.97
N ALA A 162 -1.20 -3.83 -2.72
CA ALA A 162 -1.13 -2.76 -3.72
C ALA A 162 -0.30 -3.17 -4.96
N TYR A 163 0.81 -3.89 -4.77
CA TYR A 163 1.61 -4.43 -5.88
C TYR A 163 0.82 -5.42 -6.75
N ASN A 164 0.05 -6.32 -6.12
CA ASN A 164 -0.76 -7.30 -6.83
C ASN A 164 -1.89 -6.63 -7.61
N GLU A 165 -2.61 -5.68 -7.00
CA GLU A 165 -3.69 -4.93 -7.64
C GLU A 165 -3.22 -4.15 -8.88
N MET A 166 -2.05 -3.52 -8.81
CA MET A 166 -1.44 -2.84 -9.95
C MET A 166 -1.09 -3.81 -11.09
N GLY A 167 -0.64 -5.02 -10.75
CA GLY A 167 -0.16 -6.01 -11.72
C GLY A 167 -1.25 -6.80 -12.42
N SER A 168 -2.22 -7.34 -11.69
CA SER A 168 -3.27 -8.20 -12.25
C SER A 168 -4.48 -7.43 -12.76
N GLY A 169 -4.82 -6.28 -12.15
CA GLY A 169 -6.02 -5.51 -12.50
C GLY A 169 -5.75 -4.46 -13.59
N ASN A 170 -5.25 -3.29 -13.20
CA ASN A 170 -5.27 -2.08 -14.02
C ASN A 170 -4.45 -2.19 -15.33
N VAL A 171 -3.23 -2.74 -15.29
CA VAL A 171 -2.37 -2.85 -16.48
C VAL A 171 -2.94 -3.81 -17.52
N SER A 172 -3.39 -4.97 -17.06
CA SER A 172 -3.93 -6.02 -17.94
C SER A 172 -5.26 -5.55 -18.56
N LEU A 173 -6.16 -4.98 -17.75
CA LEU A 173 -7.42 -4.42 -18.23
C LEU A 173 -7.20 -3.33 -19.29
N LEU A 174 -6.30 -2.38 -19.04
CA LEU A 174 -6.03 -1.30 -20.00
C LEU A 174 -5.48 -1.83 -21.33
N LYS A 175 -4.60 -2.84 -21.28
CA LYS A 175 -4.06 -3.49 -22.47
C LYS A 175 -5.13 -4.24 -23.26
N GLU A 176 -5.95 -5.04 -22.60
CA GLU A 176 -7.03 -5.80 -23.23
C GLU A 176 -8.10 -4.89 -23.83
N LEU A 177 -8.53 -3.87 -23.07
CA LEU A 177 -9.52 -2.89 -23.52
C LEU A 177 -9.00 -2.09 -24.71
N HIS A 178 -7.74 -1.63 -24.67
CA HIS A 178 -7.13 -0.93 -25.81
C HIS A 178 -7.06 -1.83 -27.04
N ALA A 179 -6.60 -3.08 -26.90
CA ALA A 179 -6.52 -4.02 -28.02
C ALA A 179 -7.90 -4.31 -28.63
N MET A 180 -8.94 -4.43 -27.81
CA MET A 180 -10.32 -4.61 -28.25
C MET A 180 -10.86 -3.37 -28.99
N ILE A 181 -10.63 -2.16 -28.46
CA ILE A 181 -11.04 -0.92 -29.12
C ILE A 181 -10.29 -0.73 -30.45
N THR A 182 -8.99 -1.04 -30.51
CA THR A 182 -8.23 -1.03 -31.76
C THR A 182 -8.81 -2.05 -32.76
N LEU A 183 -9.17 -3.25 -32.31
CA LEU A 183 -9.80 -4.26 -33.16
C LEU A 183 -11.13 -3.74 -33.73
N LEU A 184 -11.95 -3.12 -32.91
CA LEU A 184 -13.23 -2.54 -33.33
C LEU A 184 -13.08 -1.37 -34.30
N ASN A 185 -12.15 -0.46 -34.03
CA ASN A 185 -11.88 0.67 -34.92
C ASN A 185 -11.31 0.21 -36.26
N ASN A 186 -10.54 -0.88 -36.30
CA ASN A 186 -10.04 -1.44 -37.56
C ASN A 186 -11.14 -2.10 -38.39
N GLU A 187 -12.13 -2.73 -37.75
CA GLU A 187 -13.23 -3.43 -38.42
C GLU A 187 -14.40 -2.49 -38.79
N TYR A 188 -14.68 -1.49 -37.95
CA TYR A 188 -15.89 -0.65 -38.02
C TYR A 188 -15.61 0.86 -37.88
N GLY A 189 -14.36 1.32 -37.99
CA GLY A 189 -13.94 2.67 -37.59
C GLY A 189 -14.80 3.84 -38.12
N ASP A 190 -15.14 3.82 -39.41
CA ASP A 190 -16.00 4.86 -40.01
C ASP A 190 -17.48 4.73 -39.59
N GLU A 191 -17.90 3.52 -39.20
CA GLU A 191 -19.27 3.21 -38.75
C GLU A 191 -19.50 3.58 -37.28
N LEU A 192 -18.44 3.77 -36.49
CA LEU A 192 -18.50 4.09 -35.05
C LEU A 192 -18.52 5.60 -34.75
N ILE A 193 -18.50 6.46 -35.78
CA ILE A 193 -18.54 7.92 -35.64
C ILE A 193 -20.00 8.39 -35.70
N ASP A 194 -20.46 9.12 -34.68
CA ASP A 194 -21.81 9.70 -34.59
C ASP A 194 -22.94 8.67 -34.80
N VAL A 195 -22.82 7.52 -34.12
CA VAL A 195 -23.77 6.40 -34.21
C VAL A 195 -25.17 6.83 -33.78
N SER A 196 -26.15 6.80 -34.69
CA SER A 196 -27.57 6.97 -34.36
C SER A 196 -28.13 5.69 -33.71
N ASP A 197 -29.21 5.80 -32.93
CA ASP A 197 -29.85 4.65 -32.26
C ASP A 197 -30.17 3.48 -33.22
N GLU A 198 -30.61 3.78 -34.44
CA GLU A 198 -30.87 2.77 -35.47
C GLU A 198 -29.59 2.08 -35.97
N PHE A 199 -28.48 2.83 -36.06
CA PHE A 199 -27.20 2.31 -36.51
C PHE A 199 -26.48 1.52 -35.40
N ALA A 200 -26.67 1.91 -34.14
CA ALA A 200 -26.18 1.19 -32.97
C ALA A 200 -26.72 -0.24 -32.91
N ALA A 201 -27.99 -0.46 -33.23
CA ALA A 201 -28.60 -1.79 -33.27
C ALA A 201 -27.99 -2.69 -34.39
N VAL A 202 -27.60 -2.10 -35.52
CA VAL A 202 -26.96 -2.84 -36.62
C VAL A 202 -25.53 -3.22 -36.23
N ILE A 203 -24.76 -2.28 -35.68
CA ILE A 203 -23.38 -2.51 -35.21
C ILE A 203 -23.36 -3.52 -34.06
N PHE A 204 -24.31 -3.41 -33.14
CA PHE A 204 -24.48 -4.38 -32.05
C PHE A 204 -24.58 -5.80 -32.60
N ASN A 205 -25.44 -6.04 -33.59
CA ASN A 205 -25.59 -7.37 -34.19
C ASN A 205 -24.30 -7.84 -34.89
N LYS A 206 -23.56 -6.95 -35.56
CA LYS A 206 -22.26 -7.28 -36.16
C LYS A 206 -21.23 -7.69 -35.09
N ILE A 207 -21.17 -6.95 -33.98
CA ILE A 207 -20.27 -7.25 -32.85
C ILE A 207 -20.66 -8.57 -32.17
N ALA A 208 -21.96 -8.76 -31.89
CA ALA A 208 -22.47 -9.93 -31.19
C ALA A 208 -22.30 -11.24 -32.00
N THR A 209 -22.23 -11.14 -33.33
CA THR A 209 -22.01 -12.29 -34.23
C THR A 209 -20.53 -12.52 -34.57
N ASN A 210 -19.65 -11.57 -34.26
CA ASN A 210 -18.22 -11.70 -34.48
C ASN A 210 -17.55 -12.43 -33.31
N GLU A 211 -17.26 -13.73 -33.49
CA GLU A 211 -16.65 -14.57 -32.45
C GLU A 211 -15.33 -14.00 -31.89
N LYS A 212 -14.49 -13.38 -32.74
CA LYS A 212 -13.21 -12.82 -32.30
C LYS A 212 -13.40 -11.68 -31.32
N ILE A 213 -14.33 -10.78 -31.62
CA ILE A 213 -14.64 -9.62 -30.77
C ILE A 213 -15.40 -10.08 -29.53
N LEU A 214 -16.36 -10.99 -29.68
CA LEU A 214 -17.11 -11.53 -28.56
C LEU A 214 -16.21 -12.27 -27.56
N ASN A 215 -15.20 -12.99 -28.02
CA ASN A 215 -14.23 -13.64 -27.14
C ASN A 215 -13.37 -12.62 -26.38
N ALA A 216 -12.98 -11.50 -27.00
CA ALA A 216 -12.27 -10.41 -26.32
C ALA A 216 -13.16 -9.70 -25.27
N ILE A 217 -14.44 -9.50 -25.58
CA ILE A 217 -15.41 -8.97 -24.62
C ILE A 217 -15.54 -9.92 -23.42
N LYS A 218 -15.67 -11.21 -23.68
CA LYS A 218 -15.79 -12.24 -22.64
C LYS A 218 -14.54 -12.35 -21.77
N SER A 219 -13.33 -12.18 -22.32
CA SER A 219 -12.10 -12.19 -21.51
C SER A 219 -12.11 -11.08 -20.47
N ILE A 220 -12.66 -9.92 -20.81
CA ILE A 220 -12.78 -8.79 -19.88
C ILE A 220 -13.94 -9.01 -18.88
N ILE A 221 -15.13 -9.38 -19.36
CA ILE A 221 -16.33 -9.47 -18.51
C ILE A 221 -16.23 -10.59 -17.46
N PHE A 222 -15.56 -11.70 -17.78
CA PHE A 222 -15.46 -12.85 -16.88
C PHE A 222 -14.17 -12.89 -16.06
N ASP A 223 -13.28 -11.91 -16.18
CA ASP A 223 -12.12 -11.83 -15.29
C ASP A 223 -12.54 -11.20 -13.95
N GLU A 224 -12.45 -11.99 -12.87
CA GLU A 224 -12.74 -11.54 -11.51
C GLU A 224 -11.87 -10.33 -11.10
N SER A 225 -10.64 -10.23 -11.63
CA SER A 225 -9.72 -9.13 -11.36
C SER A 225 -10.22 -7.80 -11.92
N TYR A 226 -11.10 -7.83 -12.92
CA TYR A 226 -11.68 -6.63 -13.54
C TYR A 226 -13.05 -6.28 -12.97
N PHE A 227 -13.57 -7.08 -12.03
CA PHE A 227 -14.93 -6.91 -11.51
C PHE A 227 -15.18 -5.53 -10.89
N TYR A 228 -14.17 -4.91 -10.29
CA TYR A 228 -14.27 -3.55 -9.74
C TYR A 228 -14.74 -2.51 -10.77
N TRP A 229 -14.44 -2.73 -12.05
CA TRP A 229 -14.85 -1.88 -13.16
C TRP A 229 -16.02 -2.50 -13.94
N VAL A 230 -16.02 -3.82 -14.15
CA VAL A 230 -17.11 -4.53 -14.86
C VAL A 230 -18.47 -4.37 -14.15
N GLN A 231 -18.48 -4.18 -12.83
CA GLN A 231 -19.72 -3.92 -12.08
C GLN A 231 -20.48 -2.68 -12.55
N GLU A 232 -19.84 -1.71 -13.22
CA GLU A 232 -20.52 -0.53 -13.79
C GLU A 232 -21.52 -0.92 -14.90
N PHE A 233 -21.33 -2.07 -15.55
CA PHE A 233 -22.23 -2.59 -16.57
C PHE A 233 -23.30 -3.53 -15.99
N VAL A 234 -23.22 -3.84 -14.70
CA VAL A 234 -24.17 -4.73 -14.02
C VAL A 234 -25.40 -3.95 -13.60
N PRO A 235 -26.63 -4.47 -13.80
CA PRO A 235 -27.83 -3.84 -13.29
C PRO A 235 -27.74 -3.58 -11.78
N ALA A 236 -28.11 -2.37 -11.35
CA ALA A 236 -27.98 -1.93 -9.96
C ALA A 236 -28.60 -2.94 -8.97
N GLY A 237 -27.83 -3.32 -7.95
CA GLY A 237 -28.23 -4.29 -6.94
C GLY A 237 -28.06 -5.76 -7.35
N LYS A 238 -27.49 -6.04 -8.53
CA LYS A 238 -27.16 -7.39 -9.03
C LYS A 238 -25.66 -7.68 -9.12
N GLU A 239 -24.81 -6.78 -8.63
CA GLU A 239 -23.35 -6.88 -8.69
C GLU A 239 -22.87 -8.16 -8.01
N LYS A 240 -23.34 -8.42 -6.78
CA LYS A 240 -23.00 -9.66 -6.05
C LYS A 240 -23.53 -10.91 -6.75
N ASP A 241 -24.77 -10.87 -7.25
CA ASP A 241 -25.38 -11.97 -8.00
C ASP A 241 -24.54 -12.30 -9.25
N PHE A 242 -24.06 -11.28 -9.97
CA PHE A 242 -23.23 -11.46 -11.15
C PHE A 242 -21.90 -12.15 -10.81
N LEU A 243 -21.21 -11.69 -9.75
CA LEU A 243 -19.96 -12.30 -9.33
C LEU A 243 -20.14 -13.77 -8.91
N GLU A 244 -21.19 -14.07 -8.14
CA GLU A 244 -21.42 -15.41 -7.58
C GLU A 244 -22.05 -16.40 -8.56
N LYS A 245 -22.89 -15.96 -9.51
CA LYS A 245 -23.66 -16.84 -10.41
C LYS A 245 -23.19 -16.83 -11.86
N VAL A 246 -22.32 -15.89 -12.23
CA VAL A 246 -21.85 -15.74 -13.62
C VAL A 246 -20.32 -15.83 -13.72
N VAL A 247 -19.57 -15.09 -12.90
CA VAL A 247 -18.10 -15.01 -13.01
C VAL A 247 -17.38 -16.18 -12.34
N ARG A 248 -17.71 -16.49 -11.08
CA ARG A 248 -17.03 -17.53 -10.29
C ARG A 248 -17.42 -18.98 -10.63
N PRO A 249 -18.68 -19.30 -11.00
CA PRO A 249 -19.06 -20.66 -11.32
C PRO A 249 -18.34 -21.20 -12.57
N LYS A 250 -18.17 -22.52 -12.62
CA LYS A 250 -17.62 -23.19 -13.82
C LYS A 250 -18.59 -23.17 -15.01
N GLU A 251 -19.89 -23.13 -14.73
CA GLU A 251 -20.96 -23.03 -15.70
C GLU A 251 -21.87 -21.88 -15.26
N ILE A 252 -22.27 -21.03 -16.21
CA ILE A 252 -23.07 -19.83 -15.92
C ILE A 252 -24.46 -20.25 -15.42
N GLU A 253 -24.81 -19.85 -14.20
CA GLU A 253 -26.09 -20.18 -13.57
C GLU A 253 -27.20 -19.19 -13.95
N ASP A 254 -26.83 -17.92 -14.18
CA ASP A 254 -27.76 -16.85 -14.58
C ASP A 254 -27.41 -16.31 -15.98
N MET A 255 -27.92 -17.01 -17.00
CA MET A 255 -27.69 -16.62 -18.39
C MET A 255 -28.33 -15.27 -18.75
N ASP A 256 -29.49 -14.93 -18.17
CA ASP A 256 -30.17 -13.66 -18.44
C ASP A 256 -29.33 -12.47 -17.93
N LEU A 257 -28.80 -12.58 -16.72
CA LEU A 257 -27.90 -11.58 -16.18
C LEU A 257 -26.61 -11.47 -17.00
N CYS A 258 -26.02 -12.60 -17.42
CA CYS A 258 -24.86 -12.62 -18.31
C CYS A 258 -25.12 -11.87 -19.64
N TYR A 259 -26.26 -12.12 -20.27
CA TYR A 259 -26.65 -11.44 -21.51
C TYR A 259 -26.83 -9.94 -21.30
N LYS A 260 -27.47 -9.52 -20.21
CA LYS A 260 -27.67 -8.09 -19.89
C LYS A 260 -26.35 -7.35 -19.69
N VAL A 261 -25.42 -7.94 -18.94
CA VAL A 261 -24.09 -7.32 -18.71
C VAL A 261 -23.32 -7.21 -20.03
N THR A 262 -23.33 -8.27 -20.84
CA THR A 262 -22.67 -8.27 -22.15
C THR A 262 -23.31 -7.24 -23.09
N TYR A 263 -24.64 -7.13 -23.06
CA TYR A 263 -25.37 -6.13 -23.84
C TYR A 263 -24.96 -4.70 -23.45
N ASN A 264 -25.04 -4.38 -22.16
CA ASN A 264 -24.67 -3.07 -21.63
C ASN A 264 -23.22 -2.70 -21.99
N PHE A 265 -22.31 -3.67 -21.85
CA PHE A 265 -20.91 -3.50 -22.21
C PHE A 265 -20.73 -3.15 -23.70
N ILE A 266 -21.35 -3.91 -24.60
CA ILE A 266 -21.27 -3.66 -26.06
C ILE A 266 -21.84 -2.28 -26.41
N VAL A 267 -22.99 -1.91 -25.84
CA VAL A 267 -23.60 -0.60 -26.08
C VAL A 267 -22.65 0.51 -25.66
N CYS A 268 -22.08 0.45 -24.45
CA CYS A 268 -21.09 1.42 -24.00
C CYS A 268 -19.84 1.45 -24.87
N LEU A 269 -19.44 0.31 -25.43
CA LEU A 269 -18.30 0.24 -26.34
C LEU A 269 -18.56 0.95 -27.68
N ILE A 270 -19.77 0.86 -28.20
CA ILE A 270 -20.18 1.54 -29.44
C ILE A 270 -20.25 3.05 -29.20
N GLU A 271 -20.89 3.46 -28.10
CA GLU A 271 -21.21 4.86 -27.86
C GLU A 271 -20.06 5.66 -27.23
N LYS A 272 -19.22 5.01 -26.42
CA LYS A 272 -18.31 5.68 -25.47
C LYS A 272 -16.94 5.01 -25.32
N ASN A 273 -16.40 4.41 -26.38
CA ASN A 273 -15.11 3.69 -26.33
C ASN A 273 -13.96 4.44 -25.61
N HIS A 274 -13.74 5.72 -25.90
CA HIS A 274 -12.69 6.51 -25.26
C HIS A 274 -12.99 6.81 -23.78
N GLU A 275 -14.27 6.93 -23.41
CA GLU A 275 -14.69 7.14 -22.02
C GLU A 275 -14.36 5.90 -21.18
N LEU A 276 -14.55 4.70 -21.73
CA LEU A 276 -14.17 3.44 -21.06
C LEU A 276 -12.66 3.40 -20.76
N LEU A 277 -11.81 3.81 -21.71
CA LEU A 277 -10.38 3.92 -21.50
C LEU A 277 -10.02 4.97 -20.44
N SER A 278 -10.72 6.11 -20.45
CA SER A 278 -10.57 7.17 -19.45
C SER A 278 -10.92 6.68 -18.04
N GLN A 279 -12.01 5.94 -17.87
CA GLN A 279 -12.41 5.34 -16.59
C GLN A 279 -11.32 4.41 -16.04
N VAL A 280 -10.79 3.52 -16.88
CA VAL A 280 -9.71 2.60 -16.50
C VAL A 280 -8.44 3.37 -16.12
N LEU A 281 -8.07 4.39 -16.89
CA LEU A 281 -6.91 5.24 -16.58
C LEU A 281 -7.09 5.99 -15.26
N THR A 282 -8.26 6.58 -15.00
CA THR A 282 -8.54 7.28 -13.74
C THR A 282 -8.53 6.34 -12.54
N THR A 283 -9.03 5.12 -12.70
CA THR A 283 -8.96 4.10 -11.65
C THR A 283 -7.52 3.68 -11.42
N ALA A 284 -6.74 3.46 -12.49
CA ALA A 284 -5.31 3.17 -12.38
C ALA A 284 -4.54 4.31 -11.69
N SER A 285 -4.86 5.57 -11.99
CA SER A 285 -4.30 6.75 -11.33
C SER A 285 -4.56 6.72 -9.82
N SER A 286 -5.80 6.39 -9.44
CA SER A 286 -6.19 6.27 -8.03
C SER A 286 -5.47 5.11 -7.32
N SER A 287 -5.35 3.94 -7.96
CA SER A 287 -4.59 2.81 -7.41
C SER A 287 -3.10 3.11 -7.26
N VAL A 288 -2.50 3.83 -8.22
CA VAL A 288 -1.11 4.27 -8.16
C VAL A 288 -0.89 5.22 -6.97
N MET A 289 -1.80 6.17 -6.78
CA MET A 289 -1.76 7.06 -5.62
C MET A 289 -1.87 6.27 -4.31
N GLN A 290 -2.78 5.30 -4.24
CA GLN A 290 -2.94 4.45 -3.06
C GLN A 290 -1.67 3.65 -2.76
N ALA A 291 -1.08 2.99 -3.77
CA ALA A 291 0.17 2.25 -3.62
C ALA A 291 1.31 3.14 -3.09
N ARG A 292 1.40 4.38 -3.58
CA ARG A 292 2.36 5.37 -3.05
C ARG A 292 2.09 5.74 -1.59
N ILE A 293 0.83 5.81 -1.17
CA ILE A 293 0.47 6.05 0.24
C ILE A 293 0.90 4.86 1.10
N GLU A 294 0.65 3.62 0.68
CA GLU A 294 1.09 2.43 1.43
C GLU A 294 2.63 2.37 1.58
N CYS A 295 3.37 2.72 0.52
CA CYS A 295 4.83 2.85 0.62
C CYS A 295 5.27 3.95 1.60
N LYS A 296 4.52 5.06 1.66
CA LYS A 296 4.78 6.15 2.61
C LYS A 296 4.55 5.70 4.04
N ASP A 297 3.53 4.89 4.31
CA ASP A 297 3.23 4.40 5.66
C ASP A 297 4.39 3.57 6.23
N ILE A 298 5.16 2.88 5.39
CA ILE A 298 6.41 2.23 5.81
C ILE A 298 7.46 3.26 6.29
N LEU A 299 7.65 4.35 5.55
CA LEU A 299 8.59 5.42 5.92
C LEU A 299 8.16 6.10 7.23
N ILE A 300 6.86 6.37 7.39
CA ILE A 300 6.30 6.97 8.60
C ILE A 300 6.51 6.03 9.80
N ALA A 301 6.22 4.74 9.64
CA ALA A 301 6.41 3.74 10.68
C ALA A 301 7.89 3.60 11.08
N LEU A 302 8.81 3.52 10.11
CA LEU A 302 10.25 3.45 10.39
C LEU A 302 10.78 4.73 11.06
N SER A 303 10.28 5.90 10.65
CA SER A 303 10.59 7.17 11.31
C SER A 303 10.08 7.21 12.75
N ALA A 304 8.87 6.73 13.00
CA ALA A 304 8.29 6.64 14.35
C ALA A 304 9.06 5.65 15.24
N ILE A 305 9.47 4.51 14.70
CA ILE A 305 10.34 3.53 15.37
C ILE A 305 11.69 4.18 15.72
N SER A 306 12.33 4.84 14.76
CA SER A 306 13.58 5.57 14.97
C SER A 306 13.44 6.61 16.10
N HIS A 307 12.38 7.41 16.07
CA HIS A 307 12.07 8.38 17.12
C HIS A 307 11.91 7.73 18.50
N LYS A 308 11.17 6.62 18.61
CA LYS A 308 11.00 5.89 19.87
C LYS A 308 12.29 5.25 20.37
N LEU A 309 13.20 4.87 19.49
CA LEU A 309 14.53 4.38 19.87
C LEU A 309 15.43 5.49 20.43
N VAL A 310 15.24 6.73 19.99
CA VAL A 310 15.97 7.89 20.52
C VAL A 310 15.35 8.41 21.83
N MET A 311 14.01 8.47 21.92
CA MET A 311 13.26 9.13 23.00
C MET A 311 12.72 8.13 24.05
N ASP A 312 13.63 7.47 24.77
CA ASP A 312 13.34 6.38 25.74
C ASP A 312 12.35 6.74 26.87
N ASN A 313 12.28 8.01 27.26
CA ASN A 313 11.44 8.47 28.39
C ASN A 313 10.16 9.18 27.95
N ASN A 314 9.82 9.15 26.66
CA ASN A 314 8.58 9.76 26.19
C ASN A 314 7.40 8.81 26.46
N HIS A 315 6.38 9.32 27.16
CA HIS A 315 5.15 8.60 27.48
C HIS A 315 4.27 8.35 26.25
N GLU A 316 4.56 8.99 25.11
CA GLU A 316 3.85 8.75 23.86
C GLU A 316 4.01 7.30 23.39
N THR A 317 2.91 6.65 23.02
CA THR A 317 2.91 5.31 22.41
C THR A 317 3.40 5.38 20.96
N LEU A 318 3.77 4.26 20.36
CA LEU A 318 4.16 4.22 18.94
C LEU A 318 3.05 4.79 18.05
N GLU A 319 1.81 4.41 18.30
CA GLU A 319 0.64 4.81 17.52
C GLU A 319 0.42 6.32 17.60
N GLN A 320 0.71 6.94 18.75
CA GLN A 320 0.64 8.39 18.92
C GLN A 320 1.73 9.11 18.11
N VAL A 321 2.93 8.53 18.03
CA VAL A 321 4.03 9.09 17.22
C VAL A 321 3.74 8.91 15.72
N ILE A 322 3.20 7.76 15.31
CA ILE A 322 2.74 7.52 13.93
C ILE A 322 1.67 8.54 13.56
N GLY A 323 0.59 8.67 14.36
CA GLY A 323 -0.48 9.62 14.08
C GLY A 323 -0.02 11.08 14.06
N LYS A 324 1.01 11.42 14.85
CA LYS A 324 1.67 12.72 14.77
C LYS A 324 2.37 12.92 13.42
N TYR A 325 3.12 11.93 12.96
CA TYR A 325 3.83 11.99 11.68
C TYR A 325 2.91 11.90 10.45
N ASP A 326 1.76 11.21 10.57
CA ASP A 326 0.70 11.18 9.56
C ASP A 326 0.05 12.55 9.33
N ALA A 327 -0.01 13.38 10.37
CA ALA A 327 -0.65 14.69 10.32
C ALA A 327 -0.01 15.60 9.27
N GLU A 328 -0.84 16.46 8.66
CA GLU A 328 -0.45 17.42 7.60
C GLU A 328 0.76 18.28 7.98
N GLN A 329 0.83 18.70 9.24
CA GLN A 329 1.92 19.51 9.79
C GLN A 329 3.30 18.82 9.81
N TYR A 330 3.35 17.49 9.57
CA TYR A 330 4.57 16.70 9.48
C TYR A 330 4.70 16.10 8.07
N PHE A 331 4.45 14.79 7.90
CA PHE A 331 4.58 14.15 6.59
C PHE A 331 3.29 14.19 5.79
N GLY A 332 2.13 14.41 6.43
CA GLY A 332 0.83 14.55 5.77
C GLY A 332 0.49 13.39 4.85
N ARG A 333 0.12 12.24 5.44
CA ARG A 333 -0.11 10.95 4.76
C ARG A 333 -0.76 11.11 3.38
N ASP A 334 -1.89 11.80 3.33
CA ASP A 334 -2.75 11.91 2.14
C ASP A 334 -2.52 13.16 1.27
N ILE A 335 -1.61 14.07 1.66
CA ILE A 335 -1.62 15.47 1.16
C ILE A 335 -0.29 15.92 0.57
N THR A 336 0.85 15.61 1.21
CA THR A 336 2.14 16.28 0.94
C THR A 336 2.82 15.83 -0.38
N ILE A 337 2.19 14.99 -1.19
CA ILE A 337 2.76 14.44 -2.44
C ILE A 337 1.72 14.40 -3.60
N ARG A 338 0.54 15.01 -3.42
CA ARG A 338 -0.45 15.18 -4.50
C ARG A 338 -0.05 16.24 -5.52
#